data_AF-A0A8J7MKA9-F1
#
_entry.id   AF-A0A8J7MKA9-F1
#
_cell.length_a   1.000
_cell.length_b   1.000
_cell.length_c   1.000
_cell.angle_alpha   90.00
_cell.angle_beta   90.00
_cell.angle_gamma   90.00
#
_symmetry.space_group_name_H-M   'P 1'
#
loop_
_entity.id
_entity.type
_entity.pdbx_description
1 polymer ?
#
loop_
_entity_poly.entity_id
_entity_poly.type
_entity_poly.pdbx_seq_one_letter_code
_entity_poly.pdbx_strand_id
1 'polypeptide(L)'
;IGSYVYLRRIFEYLINQAYEKAKKEGTVKESDYMAVRVDERIELLKGYLPEFLVKNKSMYSILSLGIHELDEAKCLAHFPTLQIGIEIILDEQLEIKKREEKNNLAEKKIRDLKGKINQK
;
A
#
# COMPACT_ATOMS: atom_id res chain seq x y z
N ILE A 1 -19.61 -12.52 4.26
CA ILE A 1 -18.67 -12.16 5.37
C ILE A 1 -17.20 -12.46 5.03
N GLY A 2 -16.86 -13.70 4.60
CA GLY A 2 -15.45 -14.06 4.34
C GLY A 2 -14.71 -13.16 3.34
N SER A 3 -15.38 -12.71 2.28
CA SER A 3 -14.78 -11.85 1.26
C SER A 3 -14.29 -10.49 1.78
N TYR A 4 -15.01 -9.87 2.74
CA TYR A 4 -14.59 -8.62 3.38
C TYR A 4 -13.36 -8.80 4.24
N VAL A 5 -13.26 -9.94 4.93
CA VAL A 5 -12.06 -10.30 5.71
C VAL A 5 -10.83 -10.38 4.79
N TYR A 6 -10.98 -10.95 3.59
CA TYR A 6 -9.89 -10.98 2.61
C TYR A 6 -9.51 -9.58 2.11
N LEU A 7 -10.47 -8.75 1.70
CA LEU A 7 -10.17 -7.39 1.23
C LEU A 7 -9.50 -6.55 2.32
N ARG A 8 -9.96 -6.66 3.58
CA ARG A 8 -9.31 -6.02 4.72
C ARG A 8 -7.87 -6.50 4.92
N ARG A 9 -7.62 -7.81 4.85
CA ARG A 9 -6.26 -8.38 5.00
C ARG A 9 -5.30 -7.87 3.91
N ILE A 10 -5.78 -7.70 2.68
CA ILE A 10 -4.96 -7.10 1.60
C ILE A 10 -4.58 -5.67 1.98
N PHE A 11 -5.56 -4.88 2.44
CA PHE A 11 -5.33 -3.50 2.87
C PHE A 11 -4.32 -3.42 4.03
N GLU A 12 -4.48 -4.26 5.06
CA GLU A 12 -3.57 -4.33 6.21
C GLU A 12 -2.17 -4.80 5.82
N TYR A 13 -2.07 -5.75 4.89
CA TYR A 13 -0.80 -6.19 4.35
C TYR A 13 -0.02 -5.05 3.70
N LEU A 14 -0.69 -4.21 2.91
CA LEU A 14 -0.06 -3.05 2.25
C LEU A 14 0.42 -2.00 3.26
N ILE A 15 -0.41 -1.70 4.27
CA ILE A 15 -0.03 -0.78 5.36
C ILE A 15 1.20 -1.32 6.11
N ASN A 16 1.20 -2.62 6.45
CA ASN A 16 2.32 -3.23 7.16
C ASN A 16 3.60 -3.25 6.30
N GLN A 17 3.50 -3.52 5.00
CA GLN A 17 4.66 -3.42 4.10
C GLN A 17 5.24 -2.00 4.05
N ALA A 18 4.37 -0.99 3.96
CA ALA A 18 4.77 0.42 3.98
C ALA A 18 5.41 0.80 5.31
N TYR A 19 4.85 0.35 6.44
CA TYR A 19 5.43 0.54 7.76
C TYR A 19 6.84 -0.06 7.89
N GLU A 20 7.02 -1.30 7.45
CA GLU A 20 8.32 -1.96 7.49
C GLU A 20 9.37 -1.23 6.63
N LYS A 21 8.97 -0.68 5.47
CA LYS A 21 9.85 0.14 4.63
C LYS A 21 10.20 1.46 5.33
N ALA A 22 9.21 2.18 5.85
CA ALA A 22 9.41 3.45 6.56
C ALA A 22 10.26 3.29 7.84
N LYS A 23 10.07 2.18 8.57
CA LYS A 23 10.86 1.83 9.76
C LYS A 23 12.31 1.55 9.40
N LYS A 24 12.57 0.81 8.32
CA LYS A 24 13.94 0.55 7.83
C LYS A 24 14.66 1.82 7.38
N GLU A 25 13.94 2.76 6.79
CA GLU A 25 14.47 4.06 6.37
C GLU A 25 14.60 5.06 7.54
N GLY A 26 14.07 4.74 8.72
CA GLY A 26 14.10 5.61 9.90
C GLY A 26 13.12 6.78 9.83
N THR A 27 12.22 6.79 8.85
CA THR A 27 11.24 7.86 8.62
C THR A 27 10.13 7.88 9.66
N VAL A 28 9.82 6.73 10.26
CA VAL A 28 8.75 6.58 11.27
C VAL A 28 9.28 5.86 12.50
N LYS A 29 8.96 6.39 13.69
CA LYS A 29 9.20 5.72 14.97
C LYS A 29 8.04 4.81 15.34
N GLU A 30 8.35 3.65 15.90
CA GLU A 30 7.36 2.66 16.32
C GLU A 30 6.40 3.19 17.39
N SER A 31 6.88 4.01 18.33
CA SER A 31 6.05 4.67 19.34
C SER A 31 4.95 5.52 18.71
N ASP A 32 5.32 6.31 17.70
CA ASP A 32 4.45 7.30 17.08
C ASP A 32 3.42 6.60 16.18
N TYR A 33 3.84 5.51 15.51
CA TYR A 33 2.95 4.67 14.70
C TYR A 33 1.91 3.91 15.54
N MET A 34 2.32 3.35 16.67
CA MET A 34 1.43 2.56 17.53
C MET A 34 0.42 3.44 18.28
N ALA A 35 0.79 4.69 18.58
CA ALA A 35 -0.06 5.63 19.32
C ALA A 35 -1.27 6.15 18.54
N VAL A 36 -1.25 6.06 17.20
CA VAL A 36 -2.27 6.65 16.33
C VAL A 36 -3.22 5.61 15.72
N ARG A 37 -4.39 6.10 15.27
CA ARG A 37 -5.42 5.29 14.58
C ARG A 37 -5.00 4.91 13.16
N VAL A 38 -5.64 3.90 12.55
CA VAL A 38 -5.22 3.35 11.25
C VAL A 38 -5.28 4.37 10.11
N ASP A 39 -6.27 5.25 10.11
CA ASP A 39 -6.38 6.38 9.17
C ASP A 39 -5.22 7.37 9.31
N GLU A 40 -4.79 7.64 10.54
CA GLU A 40 -3.60 8.45 10.82
C GLU A 40 -2.31 7.71 10.44
N ARG A 41 -2.24 6.39 10.64
CA ARG A 41 -1.13 5.54 10.17
C ARG A 41 -0.97 5.63 8.66
N ILE A 42 -2.08 5.62 7.91
CA ILE A 42 -2.05 5.77 6.46
C ILE A 42 -1.47 7.13 6.05
N GLU A 43 -1.82 8.20 6.76
CA GLU A 43 -1.24 9.53 6.51
C GLU A 43 0.26 9.60 6.81
N LEU A 44 0.69 9.01 7.93
CA LEU A 44 2.12 8.92 8.28
C LEU A 44 2.91 8.16 7.20
N LEU A 45 2.29 7.16 6.57
CA LEU A 45 2.89 6.29 5.57
C LEU A 45 2.59 6.71 4.13
N LYS A 46 2.00 7.89 3.89
CA LYS A 46 1.52 8.28 2.55
C LYS A 46 2.57 8.24 1.45
N GLY A 47 3.84 8.47 1.78
CA GLY A 47 4.96 8.39 0.83
C GLY A 47 5.34 6.97 0.42
N TYR A 48 4.81 5.96 1.10
CA TYR A 48 5.11 4.54 0.89
C TYR A 48 3.89 3.74 0.40
N LEU A 49 2.74 4.38 0.28
CA LEU A 49 1.46 3.76 -0.06
C LEU A 49 0.97 4.26 -1.43
N PRO A 50 0.07 3.50 -2.09
CA PRO A 50 -0.60 3.94 -3.31
C PRO A 50 -1.40 5.22 -3.06
N GLU A 51 -1.41 6.12 -4.02
CA GLU A 51 -2.13 7.39 -3.91
C GLU A 51 -3.63 7.14 -3.73
N PHE A 52 -4.19 6.14 -4.43
CA PHE A 52 -5.59 5.80 -4.29
C PHE A 52 -5.93 5.31 -2.87
N LEU A 53 -5.02 4.55 -2.24
CA LEU A 53 -5.20 4.07 -0.87
C LEU A 53 -5.24 5.23 0.12
N VAL A 54 -4.27 6.15 0.02
CA VAL A 54 -4.18 7.32 0.90
C VAL A 54 -5.42 8.21 0.75
N LYS A 55 -5.81 8.50 -0.49
CA LYS A 55 -6.98 9.31 -0.81
C LYS A 55 -8.29 8.69 -0.30
N ASN A 56 -8.39 7.36 -0.35
CA ASN A 56 -9.59 6.62 0.04
C ASN A 56 -9.40 5.83 1.33
N LYS A 57 -8.62 6.35 2.30
CA LYS A 57 -8.35 5.70 3.60
C LYS A 57 -9.61 5.31 4.39
N SER A 58 -10.74 5.98 4.15
CA SER A 58 -12.05 5.63 4.71
C SER A 58 -12.55 4.24 4.29
N MET A 59 -12.04 3.67 3.19
CA MET A 59 -12.29 2.30 2.78
C MET A 59 -11.91 1.30 3.88
N TYR A 60 -10.83 1.56 4.63
CA TYR A 60 -10.44 0.70 5.76
C TYR A 60 -11.54 0.66 6.82
N SER A 61 -12.10 1.82 7.18
CA SER A 61 -13.19 1.91 8.14
C SER A 61 -14.43 1.16 7.65
N ILE A 62 -14.77 1.27 6.36
CA ILE A 62 -15.89 0.54 5.76
C ILE A 62 -15.66 -0.98 5.80
N LEU A 63 -14.46 -1.44 5.45
CA LEU A 63 -14.09 -2.85 5.51
C LEU A 63 -14.12 -3.39 6.95
N SER A 64 -13.71 -2.57 7.92
CA SER A 64 -13.74 -2.94 9.34
C SER A 64 -15.17 -3.00 9.87
N LEU A 65 -16.01 -2.01 9.57
CA LEU A 65 -17.43 -1.98 9.96
C LEU A 65 -18.22 -3.12 9.30
N GLY A 66 -17.96 -3.43 8.04
CA GLY A 66 -18.63 -4.51 7.31
C GLY A 66 -18.41 -5.91 7.89
N ILE A 67 -17.35 -6.11 8.68
CA ILE A 67 -17.09 -7.39 9.36
C ILE A 67 -17.93 -7.53 10.65
N HIS A 68 -18.26 -6.43 11.30
CA HIS A 68 -18.90 -6.43 12.63
C HIS A 68 -20.39 -6.07 12.61
N GLU A 69 -20.83 -5.21 11.69
CA GLU A 69 -22.13 -4.52 11.80
C GLU A 69 -23.05 -4.67 10.58
N LEU A 70 -22.54 -5.06 9.41
CA LEU A 70 -23.37 -5.18 8.21
C LEU A 70 -24.02 -6.56 8.08
N ASP A 71 -25.32 -6.55 7.73
CA ASP A 71 -26.01 -7.74 7.26
C ASP A 71 -25.41 -8.24 5.92
N GLU A 72 -25.61 -9.52 5.63
CA GLU A 72 -24.99 -10.17 4.47
C GLU A 72 -25.42 -9.55 3.13
N ALA A 73 -26.66 -9.05 3.03
CA ALA A 73 -27.19 -8.42 1.83
C ALA A 73 -26.49 -7.08 1.52
N LYS A 74 -26.26 -6.24 2.53
CA LYS A 74 -25.49 -5.00 2.39
C LYS A 74 -24.04 -5.28 2.06
N CYS A 75 -23.43 -6.28 2.70
CA CYS A 75 -22.07 -6.71 2.35
C CYS A 75 -21.98 -7.07 0.87
N LEU A 76 -22.92 -7.88 0.36
CA LEU A 76 -22.96 -8.30 -1.03
C LEU A 76 -23.13 -7.11 -1.99
N ALA A 77 -24.01 -6.16 -1.66
CA ALA A 77 -24.27 -4.98 -2.48
C ALA A 77 -23.05 -4.06 -2.60
N HIS A 78 -22.28 -3.89 -1.53
CA HIS A 78 -21.11 -3.02 -1.50
C HIS A 78 -19.81 -3.70 -1.92
N PHE A 79 -19.80 -5.05 -1.99
CA PHE A 79 -18.59 -5.81 -2.32
C PHE A 79 -17.96 -5.42 -3.67
N PRO A 80 -18.71 -5.27 -4.78
CA PRO A 80 -18.11 -4.90 -6.07
C PRO A 80 -17.38 -3.56 -6.02
N THR A 81 -17.91 -2.58 -5.29
CA THR A 81 -17.27 -1.26 -5.12
C THR A 81 -15.95 -1.38 -4.38
N LEU A 82 -15.90 -2.16 -3.30
CA LEU A 82 -14.68 -2.37 -2.53
C LEU A 82 -13.65 -3.18 -3.32
N GLN A 83 -14.11 -4.17 -4.10
CA GLN A 83 -13.26 -4.96 -4.97
C GLN A 83 -12.54 -4.07 -5.99
N ILE A 84 -13.27 -3.20 -6.70
CA ILE A 84 -12.68 -2.25 -7.68
C ILE A 84 -11.64 -1.35 -7.00
N GLY A 85 -11.94 -0.85 -5.81
CA GLY A 85 -10.99 -0.02 -5.07
C GLY A 85 -9.70 -0.78 -4.72
N ILE A 86 -9.80 -2.05 -4.32
CA ILE A 86 -8.63 -2.91 -4.06
C ILE A 86 -7.85 -3.21 -5.35
N GLU A 87 -8.53 -3.45 -6.46
CA GLU A 87 -7.90 -3.67 -7.77
C GLU A 87 -7.03 -2.47 -8.16
N ILE A 88 -7.57 -1.24 -8.08
CA ILE A 88 -6.82 -0.01 -8.36
C ILE A 88 -5.58 0.13 -7.45
N ILE A 89 -5.74 -0.15 -6.16
CA ILE A 89 -4.64 -0.08 -5.18
C ILE A 89 -3.52 -1.07 -5.55
N LEU A 90 -3.89 -2.29 -5.97
CA LEU A 90 -2.93 -3.33 -6.36
C LEU A 90 -2.25 -3.00 -7.69
N ASP A 91 -2.97 -2.42 -8.64
CA ASP A 91 -2.41 -1.96 -9.91
C ASP A 91 -1.38 -0.85 -9.69
N GLU A 92 -1.70 0.16 -8.88
CA GLU A 92 -0.75 1.22 -8.50
C GLU A 92 0.50 0.65 -7.82
N GLN A 93 0.34 -0.31 -6.89
CA GLN A 93 1.48 -0.99 -6.27
C GLN A 93 2.36 -1.72 -7.30
N LEU A 94 1.73 -2.39 -8.26
CA LEU A 94 2.45 -3.12 -9.30
C LEU A 94 3.20 -2.16 -10.23
N GLU A 95 2.62 -1.01 -10.56
CA GLU A 95 3.26 0.03 -11.35
C GLU A 95 4.47 0.63 -10.64
N ILE A 96 4.34 0.94 -9.34
CA ILE A 96 5.45 1.44 -8.52
C ILE A 96 6.61 0.44 -8.56
N LYS A 97 6.36 -0.85 -8.28
CA LYS A 97 7.38 -1.90 -8.31
C LYS A 97 8.06 -2.02 -9.67
N LYS A 98 7.27 -2.08 -10.76
CA LYS A 98 7.82 -2.16 -12.13
C LYS A 98 8.67 -0.94 -12.47
N ARG A 99 8.31 0.24 -11.99
CA ARG A 99 9.08 1.48 -12.19
C ARG A 99 10.39 1.46 -11.41
N GLU A 100 10.36 1.06 -10.13
CA GLU A 100 11.56 0.88 -9.30
C GLU A 100 12.54 -0.13 -9.93
N GLU A 101 12.06 -1.28 -10.39
CA GLU A 101 12.87 -2.29 -11.07
C GLU A 101 13.54 -1.76 -12.35
N LYS A 102 12.78 -1.05 -13.19
CA LYS A 102 13.30 -0.43 -14.42
C LYS A 102 14.37 0.62 -14.10
N ASN A 103 14.15 1.45 -13.09
CA ASN A 103 15.11 2.47 -12.67
C ASN A 103 16.40 1.83 -12.17
N ASN A 104 16.30 0.83 -11.28
CA ASN A 104 17.46 0.10 -10.76
C ASN A 104 18.28 -0.57 -11.88
N LEU A 105 17.60 -1.16 -12.87
CA LEU A 105 18.24 -1.76 -14.03
C LEU A 105 18.96 -0.69 -14.89
N ALA A 106 18.32 0.45 -15.12
CA ALA A 106 18.91 1.55 -15.89
C ALA A 106 20.15 2.11 -15.18
N GLU A 107 20.07 2.39 -13.89
CA GLU A 107 21.20 2.88 -13.08
C GLU A 107 22.38 1.92 -13.10
N LYS A 108 22.13 0.60 -12.97
CA LYS A 108 23.17 -0.42 -13.08
C LYS A 108 23.86 -0.38 -14.45
N LYS A 109 23.07 -0.36 -15.53
CA LYS A 109 23.62 -0.28 -16.90
C LYS A 109 24.42 1.00 -17.15
N ILE A 110 23.97 2.14 -16.64
CA ILE A 110 24.67 3.42 -16.75
C ILE A 110 25.99 3.38 -15.98
N ARG A 111 26.01 2.81 -14.77
CA ARG A 111 27.23 2.64 -13.97
C ARG A 111 28.25 1.73 -14.68
N ASP A 112 27.80 0.61 -15.23
CA ASP A 112 28.65 -0.33 -15.97
C ASP A 112 29.23 0.33 -17.22
N LEU A 113 28.45 1.15 -17.93
CA LEU A 113 28.92 1.92 -19.08
C LEU A 113 30.00 2.94 -18.69
N LYS A 114 29.80 3.72 -17.62
CA LYS A 114 30.80 4.67 -17.12
C LYS A 114 32.12 3.98 -16.76
N GLY A 115 32.05 2.82 -16.11
CA GLY A 115 33.24 2.02 -15.79
C GLY A 115 34.05 1.60 -17.01
N LYS A 116 33.38 1.27 -18.13
CA LYS A 116 34.04 0.93 -19.40
C LYS A 116 34.65 2.13 -20.11
N ILE A 117 34.01 3.30 -20.02
CA ILE A 117 34.51 4.53 -20.66
C ILE A 117 35.78 5.04 -19.95
N ASN A 118 35.85 4.96 -18.62
CA ASN A 118 36.99 5.45 -17.84
C ASN A 118 38.21 4.51 -17.82
N GLN A 119 38.16 3.34 -18.48
CA GLN A 119 39.28 2.40 -18.61
C GLN A 119 40.05 2.54 -19.95
N LYS A 120 39.81 3.62 -20.70
CA LYS A 120 40.61 4.05 -21.85
C LYS A 120 41.37 5.33 -21.50
#